data_AF-A0A0S8ARQ0-F1
#
_entry.id   AF-A0A0S8ARQ0-F1
#
_cell.length_a   1.000
_cell.length_b   1.000
_cell.length_c   1.000
_cell.angle_alpha   90.00
_cell.angle_beta   90.00
_cell.angle_gamma   90.00
#
_symmetry.space_group_name_H-M   'P 1'
#
loop_
_entity.id
_entity.type
_entity.pdbx_description
1 polymer ?
#
loop_
_entity_poly.entity_id
_entity_poly.type
_entity_poly.pdbx_seq_one_letter_code
_entity_poly.pdbx_strand_id
1 'polypeptide(L)'
;MGDAIIKRVVSCICLYLFFAAVSGAAASGQRIQWVDVSDGIREGGIRSVAVDPDNPDMVFVCSDVAVYKSFNGGRTWDEILSFRTTPKSLNTVFIPFAKPLTVYTGTRDGLLRSSDGGLSWERVFSGVGSEKNSVLSIAVDPESPGRIVIGTEAGVFFSEDNGKSWAKGQNLPSDTAIAHLAMDSANPYLVYAAADTGLYKSLNGGNGWRKILDTTAADDDHLLSTGEEDDDDEIEGMKSIRSIVIDPSNSEILYAATSRGLRISRDGGGTWKRAGSLGLGSLDIRHILLHGDKSSSLYAATGRGVFRYSQTSDIWEELYKGMLSPEIHFLALSNVNHDKGKTLWAATRKGVYRAELPVQFLNGSFVRNGTGSGEQNVRKQDMLSIFSHEPTIGEVREAAIQYAEVQPEKILKWRKAAARRAWLPDVKVAYGKNKDWQSSTYFYSTSSEKYKDDDVTKGKDKAWSISLDWELGDLIWNSAQTSIDTRSRLVVQLRDDVLAEVTRLYFERRRLMVEMLISPSEGIADSIENELRLQELTAGLDALTGSYFSRKLGQGSGISRQGPGTE
;
A
#
# COMPACT_ATOMS: atom_id res chain seq x y z
N MET A 1 -18.07 -61.84 22.79
CA MET A 1 -16.93 -60.90 22.93
C MET A 1 -16.56 -60.18 21.63
N GLY A 2 -16.96 -60.66 20.44
CA GLY A 2 -16.62 -60.04 19.14
C GLY A 2 -17.38 -58.75 18.78
N ASP A 3 -18.66 -58.62 19.15
CA ASP A 3 -19.49 -57.48 18.71
C ASP A 3 -19.11 -56.12 19.32
N ALA A 4 -18.54 -56.12 20.53
CA ALA A 4 -18.13 -54.87 21.20
C ALA A 4 -16.86 -54.28 20.58
N ILE A 5 -16.00 -55.12 19.98
CA ILE A 5 -14.75 -54.70 19.34
C ILE A 5 -15.07 -54.12 17.95
N ILE A 6 -15.98 -54.74 17.20
CA ILE A 6 -16.39 -54.27 15.87
C ILE A 6 -17.07 -52.90 15.97
N LYS A 7 -17.95 -52.67 16.96
CA LYS A 7 -18.58 -51.34 17.16
C LYS A 7 -17.58 -50.25 17.54
N ARG A 8 -16.54 -50.57 18.32
CA ARG A 8 -15.47 -49.61 18.67
C ARG A 8 -14.56 -49.29 17.48
N VAL A 9 -14.22 -50.29 16.66
CA VAL A 9 -13.38 -50.08 15.47
C VAL A 9 -14.14 -49.29 14.39
N VAL A 10 -15.43 -49.59 14.16
CA VAL A 10 -16.25 -48.82 13.21
C VAL A 10 -16.47 -47.38 13.71
N SER A 11 -16.70 -47.18 15.02
CA SER A 11 -16.83 -45.84 15.59
C SER A 11 -15.53 -45.03 15.48
N CYS A 12 -14.36 -45.64 15.70
CA CYS A 12 -13.07 -44.99 15.51
C CYS A 12 -12.75 -44.68 14.05
N ILE A 13 -13.10 -45.56 13.10
CA ILE A 13 -12.92 -45.30 11.66
C ILE A 13 -13.87 -44.20 11.17
N CYS A 14 -15.12 -44.15 11.65
CA CYS A 14 -16.03 -43.06 11.34
C CYS A 14 -15.57 -41.73 11.95
N LEU A 15 -15.01 -41.71 13.17
CA LEU A 15 -14.45 -40.50 13.78
C LEU A 15 -13.18 -40.03 13.06
N TYR A 16 -12.35 -40.94 12.57
CA TYR A 16 -11.17 -40.62 11.76
C TYR A 16 -11.55 -40.11 10.37
N LEU A 17 -12.59 -40.68 9.74
CA LEU A 17 -13.12 -40.17 8.47
C LEU A 17 -13.87 -38.84 8.65
N PHE A 18 -14.47 -38.58 9.81
CA PHE A 18 -15.06 -37.27 10.11
C PHE A 18 -13.99 -36.20 10.37
N PHE A 19 -12.89 -36.54 11.07
CA PHE A 19 -11.73 -35.63 11.22
C PHE A 19 -10.93 -35.46 9.92
N ALA A 20 -10.86 -36.46 9.05
CA ALA A 20 -10.27 -36.37 7.72
C ALA A 20 -11.16 -35.58 6.73
N ALA A 21 -12.48 -35.61 6.90
CA ALA A 21 -13.41 -34.79 6.11
C ALA A 21 -13.47 -33.33 6.58
N VAL A 22 -13.24 -33.06 7.88
CA VAL A 22 -13.13 -31.68 8.41
C VAL A 22 -11.79 -31.02 8.08
N SER A 23 -10.78 -31.79 7.65
CA SER A 23 -9.54 -31.24 7.06
C SER A 23 -9.63 -31.01 5.55
N GLY A 24 -10.79 -31.28 4.95
CA GLY A 24 -11.02 -31.21 3.50
C GLY A 24 -12.31 -30.49 3.11
N ALA A 25 -12.71 -29.42 3.81
CA ALA A 25 -13.76 -28.50 3.34
C ALA A 25 -13.76 -27.18 4.13
N ALA A 26 -12.58 -26.60 4.40
CA ALA A 26 -12.53 -25.15 4.50
C ALA A 26 -12.46 -24.63 3.06
N ALA A 27 -13.62 -24.34 2.47
CA ALA A 27 -13.67 -23.43 1.33
C ALA A 27 -13.23 -22.06 1.85
N SER A 28 -11.93 -21.90 2.06
CA SER A 28 -11.31 -20.63 2.41
C SER A 28 -11.67 -19.65 1.31
N GLY A 29 -12.21 -18.48 1.65
CA GLY A 29 -12.10 -17.31 0.78
C GLY A 29 -10.66 -17.25 0.31
N GLN A 30 -10.45 -17.44 -1.00
CA GLN A 30 -9.17 -17.88 -1.55
C GLN A 30 -8.15 -16.74 -1.41
N ARG A 31 -7.45 -16.70 -0.27
CA ARG A 31 -6.41 -15.72 0.03
C ARG A 31 -5.20 -16.03 -0.83
N ILE A 32 -4.64 -15.00 -1.47
CA ILE A 32 -3.34 -15.11 -2.14
C ILE A 32 -2.31 -15.54 -1.10
N GLN A 33 -1.62 -16.65 -1.37
CA GLN A 33 -0.51 -17.10 -0.54
C GLN A 33 0.81 -16.70 -1.19
N TRP A 34 1.57 -15.88 -0.46
CA TRP A 34 2.93 -15.55 -0.85
C TRP A 34 3.89 -16.63 -0.39
N VAL A 35 4.69 -17.12 -1.33
CA VAL A 35 5.75 -18.08 -1.07
C VAL A 35 7.09 -17.37 -1.23
N ASP A 36 7.92 -17.46 -0.20
CA ASP A 36 9.32 -17.01 -0.27
C ASP A 36 10.09 -17.96 -1.19
N VAL A 37 10.69 -17.40 -2.24
CA VAL A 37 11.46 -18.13 -3.26
C VAL A 37 12.90 -17.61 -3.33
N SER A 38 13.40 -17.08 -2.22
CA SER A 38 14.74 -16.47 -2.15
C SER A 38 15.87 -17.49 -1.94
N ASP A 39 15.55 -18.78 -1.79
CA ASP A 39 16.54 -19.80 -1.46
C ASP A 39 17.58 -19.96 -2.60
N GLY A 40 18.85 -19.80 -2.27
CA GLY A 40 19.96 -19.73 -3.24
C GLY A 40 20.41 -18.31 -3.62
N ILE A 41 19.63 -17.28 -3.33
CA ILE A 41 20.07 -15.89 -3.49
C ILE A 41 20.90 -15.50 -2.26
N ARG A 42 22.18 -15.19 -2.48
CA ARG A 42 23.14 -14.93 -1.39
C ARG A 42 23.05 -13.53 -0.81
N GLU A 43 22.40 -12.62 -1.53
CA GLU A 43 22.35 -11.19 -1.24
C GLU A 43 20.93 -10.75 -0.87
N GLY A 44 20.82 -9.81 0.06
CA GLY A 44 19.58 -9.08 0.30
C GLY A 44 19.42 -7.91 -0.68
N GLY A 45 18.26 -7.26 -0.67
CA GLY A 45 18.03 -6.02 -1.43
C GLY A 45 17.79 -6.27 -2.91
N ILE A 46 16.67 -6.93 -3.24
CA ILE A 46 16.31 -7.15 -4.64
C ILE A 46 15.72 -5.86 -5.21
N ARG A 47 16.34 -5.38 -6.30
CA ARG A 47 15.96 -4.12 -6.96
C ARG A 47 14.86 -4.30 -7.99
N SER A 48 14.98 -5.34 -8.82
CA SER A 48 14.08 -5.58 -9.95
C SER A 48 13.96 -7.07 -10.23
N VAL A 49 12.79 -7.46 -10.75
CA VAL A 49 12.45 -8.81 -11.20
C VAL A 49 11.89 -8.69 -12.61
N ALA A 50 12.34 -9.57 -13.51
CA ALA A 50 11.81 -9.69 -14.85
C ALA A 50 11.45 -11.16 -15.11
N VAL A 51 10.28 -11.39 -15.71
CA VAL A 51 9.77 -12.73 -16.05
C VAL A 51 9.74 -12.83 -17.56
N ASP A 52 10.15 -13.97 -18.10
CA ASP A 52 10.02 -14.24 -19.53
C ASP A 52 8.53 -14.37 -19.90
N PRO A 53 8.02 -13.56 -20.85
CA PRO A 53 6.62 -13.60 -21.27
C PRO A 53 6.19 -14.89 -21.94
N ASP A 54 7.12 -15.61 -22.59
CA ASP A 54 6.87 -16.88 -23.27
C ASP A 54 7.08 -18.07 -22.32
N ASN A 55 8.01 -17.94 -21.37
CA ASN A 55 8.35 -18.99 -20.42
C ASN A 55 8.21 -18.50 -18.96
N PRO A 56 7.06 -18.73 -18.32
CA PRO A 56 6.78 -18.23 -16.97
C PRO A 56 7.68 -18.84 -15.89
N ASP A 57 8.34 -19.97 -16.17
CA ASP A 57 9.30 -20.59 -15.24
C ASP A 57 10.69 -19.93 -15.33
N MET A 58 10.96 -19.17 -16.40
CA MET A 58 12.19 -18.43 -16.56
C MET A 58 12.08 -17.02 -15.99
N VAL A 59 12.85 -16.77 -14.92
CA VAL A 59 12.79 -15.52 -14.16
C VAL A 59 14.19 -15.01 -13.91
N PHE A 60 14.37 -13.71 -14.01
CA PHE A 60 15.63 -13.03 -13.74
C PHE A 60 15.42 -12.02 -12.64
N VAL A 61 16.39 -11.96 -11.74
CA VAL A 61 16.34 -11.11 -10.56
C VAL A 61 17.65 -10.37 -10.42
N CYS A 62 17.56 -9.09 -10.08
CA CYS A 62 18.71 -8.22 -9.93
C CYS A 62 18.79 -7.71 -8.48
N SER A 63 19.91 -8.02 -7.81
CA SER A 63 20.32 -7.36 -6.56
C SER A 63 21.22 -6.17 -6.86
N ASP A 64 21.71 -5.47 -5.83
CA ASP A 64 22.66 -4.37 -6.04
C ASP A 64 24.00 -4.83 -6.67
N VAL A 65 24.34 -6.13 -6.61
CA VAL A 65 25.67 -6.64 -7.01
C VAL A 65 25.65 -7.81 -7.98
N ALA A 66 24.54 -8.53 -8.12
CA ALA A 66 24.47 -9.71 -8.98
C ALA A 66 23.12 -9.85 -9.69
N VAL A 67 23.15 -10.50 -10.85
CA VAL A 67 21.96 -10.97 -11.56
C VAL A 67 21.87 -12.47 -11.41
N TYR A 68 20.69 -12.93 -11.00
CA TYR A 68 20.35 -14.34 -10.85
C TYR A 68 19.31 -14.74 -11.88
N LYS A 69 19.37 -15.99 -12.31
CA LYS A 69 18.41 -16.62 -13.22
C LYS A 69 17.81 -17.86 -12.56
N SER A 70 16.51 -18.04 -12.72
CA SER A 70 15.81 -19.26 -12.40
C SER A 70 15.23 -19.85 -13.69
N PHE A 71 15.26 -21.18 -13.79
CA PHE A 71 14.60 -21.94 -14.86
C PHE A 71 13.35 -22.72 -14.40
N ASN A 72 13.02 -22.67 -13.10
CA ASN A 72 11.99 -23.51 -12.49
C ASN A 72 11.00 -22.69 -11.63
N GLY A 73 10.76 -21.44 -12.02
CA GLY A 73 9.84 -20.54 -11.35
C GLY A 73 10.28 -20.17 -9.93
N GLY A 74 11.58 -20.01 -9.69
CA GLY A 74 12.17 -19.48 -8.46
C GLY A 74 12.50 -20.53 -7.40
N ARG A 75 12.45 -21.82 -7.73
CA ARG A 75 12.85 -22.87 -6.76
C ARG A 75 14.36 -22.92 -6.58
N THR A 76 15.12 -22.61 -7.64
CA THR A 76 16.58 -22.53 -7.59
C THR A 76 17.06 -21.36 -8.42
N TRP A 77 18.15 -20.75 -7.98
CA TRP A 77 18.75 -19.58 -8.63
C TRP A 77 20.20 -19.82 -8.99
N ASP A 78 20.53 -19.57 -10.25
CA ASP A 78 21.89 -19.57 -10.77
C ASP A 78 22.39 -18.13 -10.88
N GLU A 79 23.56 -17.85 -10.33
CA GLU A 79 24.22 -16.54 -10.48
C GLU A 79 24.85 -16.45 -11.88
N ILE A 80 24.31 -15.57 -12.72
CA ILE A 80 24.73 -15.42 -14.14
C ILE A 80 25.62 -14.21 -14.38
N LEU A 81 25.60 -13.23 -13.48
CA LEU A 81 26.44 -12.04 -13.54
C LEU A 81 26.76 -11.56 -12.13
N SER A 82 28.02 -11.25 -11.86
CA SER A 82 28.50 -10.84 -10.54
C SER A 82 29.43 -9.65 -10.62
N PHE A 83 29.17 -8.64 -9.79
CA PHE A 83 30.02 -7.46 -9.63
C PHE A 83 30.65 -7.37 -8.25
N ARG A 84 30.63 -8.43 -7.42
CA ARG A 84 31.13 -8.39 -6.03
C ARG A 84 32.57 -7.92 -5.87
N THR A 85 33.41 -8.08 -6.89
CA THR A 85 34.82 -7.65 -6.89
C THR A 85 35.03 -6.24 -7.45
N THR A 86 33.97 -5.57 -7.88
CA THR A 86 34.03 -4.24 -8.50
C THR A 86 33.06 -3.29 -7.80
N PRO A 87 33.34 -1.97 -7.76
CA PRO A 87 32.44 -0.99 -7.16
C PRO A 87 31.16 -0.72 -7.99
N LYS A 88 30.81 -1.62 -8.93
CA LYS A 88 29.71 -1.41 -9.88
C LYS A 88 28.41 -1.94 -9.29
N SER A 89 27.48 -1.04 -9.03
CA SER A 89 26.13 -1.41 -8.64
C SER A 89 25.25 -1.62 -9.88
N LEU A 90 24.40 -2.63 -9.79
CA LEU A 90 23.32 -2.87 -10.73
C LEU A 90 22.11 -2.04 -10.31
N ASN A 91 21.37 -1.52 -11.29
CA ASN A 91 20.20 -0.68 -11.05
C ASN A 91 18.91 -1.38 -11.44
N THR A 92 18.89 -2.03 -12.61
CA THR A 92 17.69 -2.60 -13.21
C THR A 92 18.00 -3.81 -14.10
N VAL A 93 17.02 -4.69 -14.28
CA VAL A 93 17.02 -5.78 -15.25
C VAL A 93 15.75 -5.69 -16.09
N PHE A 94 15.88 -5.93 -17.39
CA PHE A 94 14.78 -5.86 -18.34
C PHE A 94 14.89 -6.97 -19.38
N ILE A 95 13.74 -7.55 -19.73
CA ILE A 95 13.62 -8.59 -20.75
C ILE A 95 12.52 -8.13 -21.71
N PRO A 96 12.83 -7.91 -23.00
CA PRO A 96 11.83 -7.61 -24.01
C PRO A 96 10.97 -8.84 -24.31
N PHE A 97 9.76 -8.59 -24.82
CA PHE A 97 8.83 -9.64 -25.25
C PHE A 97 9.25 -10.35 -26.56
N ALA A 98 10.38 -9.97 -27.16
CA ALA A 98 10.84 -10.43 -28.47
C ALA A 98 11.88 -11.55 -28.37
N LYS A 99 11.82 -12.52 -29.30
CA LYS A 99 12.85 -13.56 -29.48
C LYS A 99 14.07 -13.03 -30.27
N PRO A 100 15.29 -13.53 -30.01
CA PRO A 100 15.68 -14.50 -28.98
C PRO A 100 15.76 -13.85 -27.59
N LEU A 101 15.76 -14.70 -26.55
CA LEU A 101 15.86 -14.35 -25.12
C LEU A 101 17.06 -13.42 -24.85
N THR A 102 16.81 -12.13 -25.03
CA THR A 102 17.79 -11.07 -24.87
C THR A 102 17.56 -10.44 -23.51
N VAL A 103 18.59 -10.37 -22.67
CA VAL A 103 18.48 -9.78 -21.34
C VAL A 103 19.32 -8.53 -21.29
N TYR A 104 18.72 -7.45 -20.79
CA TYR A 104 19.41 -6.19 -20.56
C TYR A 104 19.53 -5.93 -19.08
N THR A 105 20.69 -5.41 -18.64
CA THR A 105 20.85 -4.91 -17.28
C THR A 105 21.53 -3.54 -17.27
N GLY A 106 20.92 -2.63 -16.54
CA GLY A 106 21.43 -1.28 -16.34
C GLY A 106 22.40 -1.27 -15.16
N THR A 107 23.58 -0.70 -15.38
CA THR A 107 24.63 -0.55 -14.37
C THR A 107 25.00 0.92 -14.22
N ARG A 108 25.74 1.25 -13.15
CA ARG A 108 26.33 2.59 -12.99
C ARG A 108 27.29 2.98 -14.12
N ASP A 109 27.83 2.01 -14.85
CA ASP A 109 28.79 2.20 -15.95
C ASP A 109 28.17 2.05 -17.35
N GLY A 110 26.84 1.94 -17.45
CA GLY A 110 26.13 1.79 -18.71
C GLY A 110 25.31 0.50 -18.82
N LEU A 111 24.93 0.15 -20.06
CA LEU A 111 24.02 -0.95 -20.37
C LEU A 111 24.79 -2.20 -20.79
N LEU A 112 24.48 -3.32 -20.15
CA LEU A 112 24.94 -4.64 -20.56
C LEU A 112 23.79 -5.40 -21.23
N ARG A 113 24.13 -6.15 -22.29
CA ARG A 113 23.22 -7.04 -23.02
C ARG A 113 23.77 -8.45 -22.99
N SER A 114 22.87 -9.41 -22.86
CA SER A 114 23.12 -10.81 -23.17
C SER A 114 22.12 -11.25 -24.23
N SER A 115 22.59 -11.88 -25.30
CA SER A 115 21.74 -12.42 -26.38
C SER A 115 21.48 -13.93 -26.25
N ASP A 116 22.05 -14.57 -25.23
CA ASP A 116 22.02 -16.01 -24.98
C ASP A 116 21.39 -16.35 -23.62
N GLY A 117 20.52 -15.48 -23.11
CA GLY A 117 19.80 -15.70 -21.86
C GLY A 117 20.66 -15.66 -20.61
N GLY A 118 21.76 -14.91 -20.63
CA GLY A 118 22.61 -14.63 -19.48
C GLY A 118 23.93 -15.39 -19.43
N LEU A 119 24.28 -16.19 -20.45
CA LEU A 119 25.53 -16.97 -20.47
C LEU A 119 26.74 -16.08 -20.78
N SER A 120 26.57 -15.14 -21.70
CA SER A 120 27.57 -14.13 -22.04
C SER A 120 26.97 -12.73 -22.02
N TRP A 121 27.79 -11.76 -21.65
CA TRP A 121 27.39 -10.36 -21.51
C TRP A 121 28.36 -9.46 -22.25
N GLU A 122 27.80 -8.54 -23.03
CA GLU A 122 28.54 -7.48 -23.70
C GLU A 122 28.03 -6.12 -23.27
N ARG A 123 28.92 -5.13 -23.25
CA ARG A 123 28.53 -3.75 -22.97
C ARG A 123 28.14 -3.06 -24.27
N VAL A 124 26.86 -2.67 -24.36
CA VAL A 124 26.31 -1.98 -25.53
C VAL A 124 26.20 -0.48 -25.33
N PHE A 125 26.28 0.01 -24.09
CA PHE A 125 26.33 1.44 -23.79
C PHE A 125 27.33 1.73 -22.68
N SER A 126 28.10 2.79 -22.82
CA SER A 126 29.08 3.26 -21.82
C SER A 126 29.04 4.78 -21.60
N GLY A 127 27.99 5.45 -22.05
CA GLY A 127 27.92 6.90 -22.17
C GLY A 127 28.17 7.41 -23.58
N VAL A 128 27.80 8.66 -23.84
CA VAL A 128 28.04 9.37 -25.11
C VAL A 128 28.86 10.63 -24.80
N GLY A 129 30.05 10.75 -25.40
CA GLY A 129 30.98 11.86 -25.11
C GLY A 129 31.71 11.70 -23.78
N SER A 130 31.76 12.76 -22.96
CA SER A 130 32.37 12.75 -21.61
C SER A 130 31.43 12.26 -20.51
N GLU A 131 30.16 12.03 -20.85
CA GLU A 131 29.08 11.70 -19.94
C GLU A 131 28.95 10.18 -19.77
N LYS A 132 29.70 9.61 -18.81
CA LYS A 132 29.48 8.24 -18.32
C LYS A 132 28.37 8.27 -17.28
N ASN A 133 27.19 7.79 -17.63
CA ASN A 133 26.04 7.89 -16.73
C ASN A 133 25.35 6.55 -16.46
N SER A 134 24.97 6.42 -15.19
CA SER A 134 24.24 5.31 -14.60
C SER A 134 22.91 5.08 -15.32
N VAL A 135 22.66 3.85 -15.77
CA VAL A 135 21.39 3.49 -16.42
C VAL A 135 20.38 3.11 -15.36
N LEU A 136 19.29 3.86 -15.26
CA LEU A 136 18.25 3.71 -14.24
C LEU A 136 17.01 2.97 -14.78
N SER A 137 16.66 3.20 -16.05
CA SER A 137 15.50 2.61 -16.70
C SER A 137 15.82 2.19 -18.14
N ILE A 138 15.15 1.14 -18.61
CA ILE A 138 15.33 0.58 -19.96
C ILE A 138 13.94 0.34 -20.54
N ALA A 139 13.73 0.76 -21.79
CA ALA A 139 12.56 0.41 -22.58
C ALA A 139 13.03 -0.08 -23.95
N VAL A 140 12.59 -1.27 -24.35
CA VAL A 140 12.94 -1.90 -25.62
C VAL A 140 11.65 -2.18 -26.38
N ASP A 141 11.68 -1.93 -27.68
CA ASP A 141 10.57 -2.24 -28.57
C ASP A 141 10.37 -3.76 -28.66
N PRO A 142 9.17 -4.28 -28.32
CA PRO A 142 8.87 -5.70 -28.32
C PRO A 142 8.67 -6.31 -29.72
N GLU A 143 8.39 -5.50 -30.75
CA GLU A 143 8.21 -5.99 -32.13
C GLU A 143 9.50 -5.86 -32.94
N SER A 144 10.31 -4.84 -32.64
CA SER A 144 11.60 -4.59 -33.29
C SER A 144 12.68 -4.31 -32.24
N PRO A 145 13.43 -5.32 -31.77
CA PRO A 145 14.45 -5.14 -30.72
C PRO A 145 15.60 -4.20 -31.11
N GLY A 146 15.63 -3.73 -32.36
CA GLY A 146 16.51 -2.67 -32.85
C GLY A 146 16.39 -1.36 -32.09
N ARG A 147 15.19 -1.03 -31.58
CA ARG A 147 14.96 0.23 -30.86
C ARG A 147 15.10 0.02 -29.35
N ILE A 148 16.05 0.75 -28.76
CA ILE A 148 16.30 0.75 -27.33
C ILE A 148 16.31 2.19 -26.85
N VAL A 149 15.57 2.48 -25.79
CA VAL A 149 15.57 3.77 -25.10
C VAL A 149 16.00 3.54 -23.66
N ILE A 150 16.99 4.29 -23.19
CA ILE A 150 17.50 4.21 -21.82
C ILE A 150 17.38 5.55 -21.12
N GLY A 151 16.97 5.47 -19.85
CA GLY A 151 16.94 6.57 -18.92
C GLY A 151 18.19 6.52 -18.05
N THR A 152 18.93 7.62 -18.03
CA THR A 152 20.17 7.74 -17.25
C THR A 152 20.10 8.93 -16.30
N GLU A 153 21.12 9.08 -15.46
CA GLU A 153 21.30 10.27 -14.61
C GLU A 153 21.51 11.58 -15.41
N ALA A 154 21.95 11.51 -16.68
CA ALA A 154 22.13 12.70 -17.52
C ALA A 154 21.09 12.84 -18.65
N GLY A 155 19.95 12.18 -18.49
CA GLY A 155 18.85 12.24 -19.43
C GLY A 155 18.65 10.95 -20.23
N VAL A 156 17.98 11.09 -21.37
CA VAL A 156 17.58 9.95 -22.21
C VAL A 156 18.57 9.74 -23.35
N PHE A 157 18.91 8.48 -23.61
CA PHE A 157 19.61 8.06 -24.82
C PHE A 157 18.77 7.02 -25.55
N PHE A 158 18.87 7.01 -26.87
CA PHE A 158 18.18 6.03 -27.70
C PHE A 158 19.12 5.46 -28.77
N SER A 159 18.79 4.26 -29.21
CA SER A 159 19.44 3.53 -30.28
C SER A 159 18.38 2.96 -31.22
N GLU A 160 18.68 2.96 -32.52
CA GLU A 160 17.82 2.37 -33.56
C GLU A 160 18.45 1.12 -34.21
N ASP A 161 19.66 0.74 -33.79
CA ASP A 161 20.47 -0.29 -34.44
C ASP A 161 20.89 -1.42 -33.47
N ASN A 162 20.03 -1.75 -32.51
CA ASN A 162 20.27 -2.73 -31.44
C ASN A 162 21.45 -2.33 -30.53
N GLY A 163 21.58 -1.04 -30.19
CA GLY A 163 22.61 -0.57 -29.28
C GLY A 163 24.03 -0.51 -29.87
N LYS A 164 24.19 -0.49 -31.20
CA LYS A 164 25.50 -0.31 -31.84
C LYS A 164 25.90 1.17 -31.86
N SER A 165 24.94 2.06 -32.04
CA SER A 165 25.09 3.50 -31.93
C SER A 165 24.00 4.11 -31.05
N TRP A 166 24.33 5.22 -30.42
CA TRP A 166 23.47 5.90 -29.46
C TRP A 166 23.45 7.40 -29.72
N ALA A 167 22.27 7.99 -29.60
CA ALA A 167 22.05 9.42 -29.66
C ALA A 167 21.41 9.92 -28.36
N LYS A 168 21.77 11.13 -27.94
CA LYS A 168 21.15 11.80 -26.78
C LYS A 168 19.82 12.42 -27.23
N GLY A 169 18.76 12.18 -26.45
CA GLY A 169 17.47 12.81 -26.68
C GLY A 169 17.55 14.33 -26.49
N GLN A 170 16.87 15.07 -27.36
CA GLN A 170 16.85 16.53 -27.34
C GLN A 170 15.67 17.06 -26.52
N ASN A 171 15.77 18.32 -26.08
CA ASN A 171 14.72 19.06 -25.37
C ASN A 171 14.33 18.51 -23.98
N LEU A 172 15.17 17.68 -23.37
CA LEU A 172 15.19 17.51 -21.91
C LEU A 172 16.18 18.49 -21.29
N PRO A 173 15.96 18.96 -20.06
CA PRO A 173 16.97 19.69 -19.31
C PRO A 173 18.23 18.83 -19.16
N SER A 174 19.39 19.46 -19.29
CA SER A 174 20.69 18.83 -19.05
C SER A 174 20.75 18.26 -17.63
N ASP A 175 21.40 17.11 -17.45
CA ASP A 175 21.65 16.49 -16.13
C ASP A 175 20.39 16.17 -15.31
N THR A 176 19.29 15.80 -15.99
CA THR A 176 18.09 15.31 -15.31
C THR A 176 18.09 13.78 -15.26
N ALA A 177 17.97 13.22 -14.05
CA ALA A 177 17.83 11.79 -13.88
C ALA A 177 16.45 11.31 -14.34
N ILE A 178 16.45 10.20 -15.09
CA ILE A 178 15.23 9.57 -15.60
C ILE A 178 14.93 8.33 -14.76
N ALA A 179 13.96 8.47 -13.85
CA ALA A 179 13.58 7.42 -12.92
C ALA A 179 12.92 6.22 -13.61
N HIS A 180 12.08 6.47 -14.64
CA HIS A 180 11.34 5.42 -15.34
C HIS A 180 11.00 5.82 -16.77
N LEU A 181 10.99 4.85 -17.67
CA LEU A 181 10.55 4.97 -19.06
C LEU A 181 9.36 4.04 -19.30
N ALA A 182 8.34 4.53 -20.00
CA ALA A 182 7.24 3.72 -20.48
C ALA A 182 7.15 3.88 -22.01
N MET A 183 7.23 2.76 -22.73
CA MET A 183 7.08 2.70 -24.17
C MET A 183 5.73 2.04 -24.48
N ASP A 184 5.00 2.61 -25.43
CA ASP A 184 3.74 2.03 -25.88
C ASP A 184 4.02 0.77 -26.71
N SER A 185 3.32 -0.32 -26.39
CA SER A 185 3.42 -1.58 -27.11
C SER A 185 2.83 -1.51 -28.51
N ALA A 186 1.83 -0.66 -28.74
CA ALA A 186 1.21 -0.49 -30.06
C ALA A 186 1.98 0.50 -30.96
N ASN A 187 2.64 1.49 -30.35
CA ASN A 187 3.45 2.47 -31.05
C ASN A 187 4.78 2.71 -30.33
N PRO A 188 5.86 2.00 -30.69
CA PRO A 188 7.16 2.13 -30.06
C PRO A 188 7.82 3.52 -30.16
N TYR A 189 7.31 4.41 -31.02
CA TYR A 189 7.76 5.81 -31.11
C TYR A 189 7.16 6.71 -30.02
N LEU A 190 6.06 6.27 -29.41
CA LEU A 190 5.44 6.94 -28.28
C LEU A 190 6.11 6.47 -26.99
N VAL A 191 6.87 7.37 -26.37
CA VAL A 191 7.61 7.08 -25.13
C VAL A 191 7.37 8.18 -24.10
N TYR A 192 7.17 7.79 -22.86
CA TYR A 192 7.06 8.69 -21.72
C TYR A 192 8.26 8.50 -20.79
N ALA A 193 8.75 9.61 -20.23
CA ALA A 193 9.88 9.62 -19.31
C ALA A 193 9.50 10.34 -18.01
N ALA A 194 9.56 9.62 -16.89
CA ALA A 194 9.55 10.20 -15.55
C ALA A 194 10.95 10.76 -15.27
N ALA A 195 11.03 12.08 -15.19
CA ALA A 195 12.24 12.80 -14.82
C ALA A 195 12.04 13.49 -13.47
N ASP A 196 13.14 13.82 -12.78
CA ASP A 196 13.04 14.54 -11.50
C ASP A 196 12.34 15.90 -11.62
N THR A 197 12.47 16.54 -12.78
CA THR A 197 11.89 17.85 -13.09
C THR A 197 10.46 17.80 -13.63
N GLY A 198 9.95 16.61 -13.97
CA GLY A 198 8.65 16.50 -14.63
C GLY A 198 8.41 15.23 -15.42
N LEU A 199 7.26 15.19 -16.07
CA LEU A 199 6.91 14.15 -17.04
C LEU A 199 7.14 14.66 -18.46
N TYR A 200 7.82 13.86 -19.27
CA TYR A 200 8.13 14.19 -20.66
C TYR A 200 7.52 13.15 -21.60
N LYS A 201 7.08 13.61 -22.78
CA LYS A 201 6.51 12.79 -23.85
C LYS A 201 7.34 12.92 -25.12
N SER A 202 7.64 11.80 -25.76
CA SER A 202 8.27 11.71 -27.08
C SER A 202 7.31 11.04 -28.06
N LEU A 203 7.27 11.56 -29.29
CA LEU A 203 6.48 11.01 -30.40
C LEU A 203 7.38 10.43 -31.51
N ASN A 204 8.70 10.48 -31.32
CA ASN A 204 9.71 10.12 -32.31
C ASN A 204 10.76 9.17 -31.73
N GLY A 205 10.33 8.28 -30.83
CA GLY A 205 11.15 7.17 -30.33
C GLY A 205 12.35 7.61 -29.47
N GLY A 206 12.23 8.74 -28.78
CA GLY A 206 13.25 9.25 -27.87
C GLY A 206 14.18 10.32 -28.44
N ASN A 207 14.03 10.70 -29.71
CA ASN A 207 14.86 11.73 -30.33
C ASN A 207 14.54 13.15 -29.82
N GLY A 208 13.26 13.46 -29.64
CA GLY A 208 12.80 14.75 -29.14
C GLY A 208 11.73 14.59 -28.06
N TRP A 209 11.82 15.44 -27.04
CA TRP A 209 10.96 15.39 -25.86
C TRP A 209 10.22 16.69 -25.65
N ARG A 210 8.98 16.58 -25.20
CA ARG A 210 8.15 17.72 -24.79
C ARG A 210 7.72 17.50 -23.35
N LYS A 211 7.98 18.48 -22.49
CA LYS A 211 7.48 18.48 -21.12
C LYS A 211 5.95 18.54 -21.15
N ILE A 212 5.29 17.62 -20.47
CA ILE A 212 3.83 17.57 -20.34
C ILE A 212 3.36 17.90 -18.93
N LEU A 213 4.23 17.73 -17.94
CA LEU A 213 3.93 18.09 -16.55
C LEU A 213 5.18 18.63 -15.86
N ASP A 214 5.00 19.69 -15.07
CA ASP A 214 6.01 20.22 -14.17
C ASP A 214 5.77 19.73 -12.73
N THR A 215 6.77 19.11 -12.13
CA THR A 215 6.73 18.69 -10.72
C THR A 215 7.44 19.66 -9.78
N THR A 216 8.16 20.64 -10.33
CA THR A 216 8.97 21.61 -9.58
C THR A 216 8.24 22.92 -9.29
N ALA A 217 7.13 23.19 -9.97
CA ALA A 217 6.37 24.43 -9.84
C ALA A 217 5.54 24.56 -8.54
N ALA A 218 5.81 23.74 -7.52
CA ALA A 218 5.09 23.76 -6.24
C ALA A 218 5.92 24.29 -5.05
N ASP A 219 7.16 24.76 -5.30
CA ASP A 219 8.09 25.18 -4.23
C ASP A 219 8.42 26.70 -4.24
N ASP A 220 7.74 27.54 -5.04
CA ASP A 220 7.79 29.00 -4.85
C ASP A 220 6.77 29.43 -3.77
N ASP A 221 7.09 29.06 -2.53
CA ASP A 221 6.53 29.66 -1.32
C ASP A 221 7.03 31.11 -1.22
N HIS A 222 6.32 32.05 -1.87
CA HIS A 222 6.19 33.45 -1.48
C HIS A 222 5.21 34.18 -2.42
N LEU A 223 3.94 34.33 -2.00
CA LEU A 223 3.26 35.63 -1.83
C LEU A 223 1.73 35.49 -1.75
N LEU A 224 1.21 35.91 -0.58
CA LEU A 224 -0.11 36.48 -0.33
C LEU A 224 -1.29 35.52 -0.09
N SER A 225 -1.50 35.28 1.21
CA SER A 225 -2.82 35.39 1.83
C SER A 225 -3.60 36.59 1.28
N THR A 226 -4.66 36.32 0.52
CA THR A 226 -5.97 36.97 0.63
C THR A 226 -7.00 35.99 0.08
N GLY A 227 -8.01 35.68 0.88
CA GLY A 227 -8.94 34.60 0.60
C GLY A 227 -9.86 34.85 -0.59
N GLU A 228 -10.36 33.73 -1.10
CA GLU A 228 -11.77 33.45 -1.34
C GLU A 228 -11.84 31.93 -1.54
N GLU A 229 -12.75 31.28 -0.83
CA GLU A 229 -13.09 29.87 -1.03
C GLU A 229 -13.77 29.76 -2.39
N ASP A 230 -13.05 29.28 -3.41
CA ASP A 230 -13.64 28.78 -4.64
C ASP A 230 -12.97 27.45 -5.01
N ASP A 231 -13.81 26.48 -5.39
CA ASP A 231 -13.50 25.10 -5.76
C ASP A 231 -12.57 24.99 -6.98
N ASP A 232 -11.29 25.30 -6.80
CA ASP A 232 -10.24 24.91 -7.72
C ASP A 232 -9.39 23.83 -7.05
N ASP A 233 -9.45 22.60 -7.59
CA ASP A 233 -8.53 21.49 -7.30
C ASP A 233 -7.10 21.93 -7.68
N GLU A 234 -6.55 22.77 -6.81
CA GLU A 234 -5.25 23.40 -6.89
C GLU A 234 -4.22 22.28 -7.01
N ILE A 235 -3.35 22.41 -8.02
CA ILE A 235 -2.32 21.45 -8.36
C ILE A 235 -1.27 21.45 -7.23
N GLU A 236 -1.61 20.83 -6.09
CA GLU A 236 -0.63 20.46 -5.08
C GLU A 236 0.33 19.47 -5.73
N GLY A 237 1.56 19.94 -5.96
CA GLY A 237 2.56 19.33 -6.83
C GLY A 237 2.69 17.81 -6.71
N MET A 238 2.86 17.15 -7.86
CA MET A 238 3.27 15.75 -7.91
C MET A 238 4.70 15.63 -7.39
N LYS A 239 4.86 15.39 -6.09
CA LYS A 239 6.20 15.14 -5.54
C LYS A 239 6.73 13.80 -6.08
N SER A 240 7.77 13.86 -6.92
CA SER A 240 8.53 12.76 -7.55
C SER A 240 7.68 11.63 -8.18
N ILE A 241 7.76 11.52 -9.52
CA ILE A 241 7.16 10.42 -10.28
C ILE A 241 8.15 9.25 -10.28
N ARG A 242 7.74 8.09 -9.76
CA ARG A 242 8.61 6.92 -9.64
C ARG A 242 8.42 5.89 -10.74
N SER A 243 7.19 5.73 -11.24
CA SER A 243 6.85 4.73 -12.26
C SER A 243 5.67 5.22 -13.08
N ILE A 244 5.66 4.86 -14.37
CA ILE A 244 4.60 5.20 -15.32
C ILE A 244 4.27 3.95 -16.11
N VAL A 245 2.98 3.73 -16.38
CA VAL A 245 2.50 2.67 -17.26
C VAL A 245 1.45 3.22 -18.21
N ILE A 246 1.51 2.77 -19.46
CA ILE A 246 0.56 3.08 -20.53
C ILE A 246 -0.42 1.91 -20.61
N ASP A 247 -1.72 2.18 -20.78
CA ASP A 247 -2.69 1.11 -21.01
C ASP A 247 -2.47 0.48 -22.41
N PRO A 248 -2.23 -0.84 -22.51
CA PRO A 248 -2.01 -1.50 -23.80
C PRO A 248 -3.26 -1.49 -24.70
N SER A 249 -4.45 -1.29 -24.12
CA SER A 249 -5.71 -1.19 -24.87
C SER A 249 -5.94 0.22 -25.42
N ASN A 250 -5.37 1.24 -24.77
CA ASN A 250 -5.52 2.64 -25.16
C ASN A 250 -4.30 3.48 -24.72
N SER A 251 -3.48 3.87 -25.69
CA SER A 251 -2.28 4.69 -25.50
C SER A 251 -2.51 6.09 -24.91
N GLU A 252 -3.77 6.56 -24.86
CA GLU A 252 -4.14 7.82 -24.21
C GLU A 252 -4.31 7.68 -22.69
N ILE A 253 -4.50 6.46 -22.18
CA ILE A 253 -4.68 6.22 -20.75
C ILE A 253 -3.31 5.96 -20.12
N LEU A 254 -2.96 6.80 -19.15
CA LEU A 254 -1.69 6.74 -18.44
C LEU A 254 -1.92 6.65 -16.94
N TYR A 255 -1.10 5.84 -16.29
CA TYR A 255 -1.02 5.71 -14.85
C TYR A 255 0.36 6.18 -14.40
N ALA A 256 0.40 7.16 -13.49
CA ALA A 256 1.64 7.67 -12.91
C ALA A 256 1.64 7.43 -11.40
N ALA A 257 2.63 6.68 -10.94
CA ALA A 257 2.91 6.44 -9.53
C ALA A 257 3.78 7.58 -8.99
N THR A 258 3.30 8.24 -7.93
CA THR A 258 4.00 9.34 -7.26
C THR A 258 4.21 9.01 -5.80
N SER A 259 5.04 9.82 -5.12
CA SER A 259 5.18 9.71 -3.66
C SER A 259 3.91 10.10 -2.87
N ARG A 260 2.89 10.66 -3.54
CA ARG A 260 1.61 11.10 -2.95
C ARG A 260 0.39 10.33 -3.45
N GLY A 261 0.61 9.20 -4.14
CA GLY A 261 -0.42 8.29 -4.62
C GLY A 261 -0.41 8.11 -6.14
N LEU A 262 -1.50 7.55 -6.65
CA LEU A 262 -1.68 7.29 -8.08
C LEU A 262 -2.38 8.46 -8.78
N ARG A 263 -1.86 8.83 -9.94
CA ARG A 263 -2.46 9.81 -10.86
C ARG A 263 -2.83 9.11 -12.16
N ILE A 264 -4.00 9.43 -12.70
CA ILE A 264 -4.55 8.83 -13.92
C ILE A 264 -4.81 9.94 -14.92
N SER A 265 -4.29 9.79 -16.14
CA SER A 265 -4.60 10.63 -17.29
C SER A 265 -5.37 9.80 -18.31
N ARG A 266 -6.32 10.41 -19.01
CA ARG A 266 -7.14 9.76 -20.06
C ARG A 266 -7.00 10.44 -21.42
N ASP A 267 -6.15 11.45 -21.53
CA ASP A 267 -5.95 12.30 -22.70
C ASP A 267 -4.48 12.32 -23.16
N GLY A 268 -3.74 11.26 -22.84
CA GLY A 268 -2.35 11.08 -23.22
C GLY A 268 -1.38 11.99 -22.48
N GLY A 269 -1.76 12.44 -21.27
CA GLY A 269 -0.91 13.18 -20.33
C GLY A 269 -1.19 14.67 -20.24
N GLY A 270 -2.30 15.16 -20.80
CA GLY A 270 -2.71 16.56 -20.73
C GLY A 270 -3.31 16.92 -19.37
N THR A 271 -4.24 16.11 -18.89
CA THR A 271 -4.93 16.27 -17.61
C THR A 271 -4.73 15.05 -16.72
N TRP A 272 -4.62 15.29 -15.41
CA TRP A 272 -4.29 14.27 -14.42
C TRP A 272 -5.26 14.32 -13.24
N LYS A 273 -6.01 13.23 -13.05
CA LYS A 273 -6.89 13.04 -11.91
C LYS A 273 -6.23 12.18 -10.83
N ARG A 274 -6.43 12.52 -9.56
CA ARG A 274 -6.00 11.68 -8.44
C ARG A 274 -6.94 10.48 -8.29
N ALA A 275 -6.37 9.28 -8.16
CA ALA A 275 -7.14 8.10 -7.78
C ALA A 275 -7.41 8.10 -6.27
N GLY A 276 -8.49 7.44 -5.85
CA GLY A 276 -8.83 7.26 -4.44
C GLY A 276 -7.66 6.67 -3.65
N SER A 277 -7.47 7.16 -2.42
CA SER A 277 -6.44 6.66 -1.49
C SER A 277 -7.00 5.62 -0.50
N LEU A 278 -8.29 5.31 -0.57
CA LEU A 278 -8.95 4.43 0.37
C LEU A 278 -8.44 2.99 0.19
N GLY A 279 -7.90 2.42 1.28
CA GLY A 279 -7.26 1.09 1.29
C GLY A 279 -5.79 1.10 0.87
N LEU A 280 -5.28 2.21 0.35
CA LEU A 280 -3.87 2.35 -0.03
C LEU A 280 -3.07 2.68 1.23
N GLY A 281 -2.59 1.63 1.92
CA GLY A 281 -1.94 1.75 3.23
C GLY A 281 -0.75 2.73 3.28
N SER A 282 -0.15 3.09 2.14
CA SER A 282 0.87 4.14 2.00
C SER A 282 0.72 4.88 0.68
N LEU A 283 0.80 6.21 0.71
CA LEU A 283 0.74 7.05 -0.48
C LEU A 283 2.03 6.97 -1.35
N ASP A 284 3.15 6.46 -0.83
CA ASP A 284 4.39 6.33 -1.59
C ASP A 284 4.37 5.06 -2.45
N ILE A 285 3.96 5.21 -3.71
CA ILE A 285 3.91 4.13 -4.68
C ILE A 285 5.23 4.07 -5.45
N ARG A 286 5.99 2.99 -5.25
CA ARG A 286 7.33 2.79 -5.83
C ARG A 286 7.28 2.26 -7.26
N HIS A 287 6.38 1.34 -7.54
CA HIS A 287 6.24 0.72 -8.85
C HIS A 287 4.77 0.37 -9.11
N ILE A 288 4.32 0.50 -10.36
CA ILE A 288 2.98 0.10 -10.79
C ILE A 288 3.09 -0.87 -11.96
N LEU A 289 2.12 -1.77 -12.04
CA LEU A 289 2.04 -2.78 -13.09
C LEU A 289 0.60 -2.91 -13.54
N LEU A 290 0.37 -2.84 -14.84
CA LEU A 290 -0.96 -3.00 -15.42
C LEU A 290 -1.11 -4.40 -16.02
N HIS A 291 -2.27 -5.00 -15.81
CA HIS A 291 -2.65 -6.26 -16.44
C HIS A 291 -3.53 -6.00 -17.68
N GLY A 292 -3.09 -6.49 -18.84
CA GLY A 292 -3.62 -6.12 -20.16
C GLY A 292 -4.77 -6.96 -20.72
N ASP A 293 -5.34 -7.94 -19.99
CA ASP A 293 -6.38 -8.81 -20.56
C ASP A 293 -7.79 -8.35 -20.15
N LYS A 294 -8.35 -7.38 -20.88
CA LYS A 294 -9.77 -6.93 -20.87
C LYS A 294 -10.31 -6.30 -19.58
N SER A 295 -9.72 -6.55 -18.42
CA SER A 295 -9.95 -5.79 -17.19
C SER A 295 -8.62 -5.17 -16.79
N SER A 296 -8.49 -3.85 -16.93
CA SER A 296 -7.29 -3.08 -16.58
C SER A 296 -7.09 -3.08 -15.06
N SER A 297 -6.72 -4.24 -14.51
CA SER A 297 -6.38 -4.42 -13.10
C SER A 297 -4.98 -3.87 -12.89
N LEU A 298 -4.88 -2.85 -12.05
CA LEU A 298 -3.62 -2.18 -11.74
C LEU A 298 -3.09 -2.67 -10.39
N TYR A 299 -1.82 -3.03 -10.35
CA TYR A 299 -1.11 -3.44 -9.14
C TYR A 299 -0.08 -2.37 -8.76
N ALA A 300 0.03 -2.08 -7.48
CA ALA A 300 0.98 -1.11 -6.94
C ALA A 300 1.86 -1.75 -5.87
N ALA A 301 3.16 -1.49 -5.95
CA ALA A 301 4.11 -1.72 -4.88
C ALA A 301 4.31 -0.44 -4.07
N THR A 302 4.19 -0.57 -2.76
CA THR A 302 4.44 0.52 -1.81
C THR A 302 5.47 0.09 -0.78
N GLY A 303 5.88 1.02 0.09
CA GLY A 303 6.69 0.67 1.27
C GLY A 303 5.97 -0.19 2.32
N ARG A 304 4.65 -0.41 2.20
CA ARG A 304 3.86 -1.20 3.15
C ARG A 304 3.35 -2.54 2.60
N GLY A 305 3.31 -2.70 1.28
CA GLY A 305 2.73 -3.88 0.68
C GLY A 305 2.41 -3.74 -0.81
N VAL A 306 1.91 -4.83 -1.38
CA VAL A 306 1.31 -4.92 -2.70
C VAL A 306 -0.19 -4.66 -2.57
N PHE A 307 -0.68 -3.77 -3.42
CA PHE A 307 -2.09 -3.40 -3.48
C PHE A 307 -2.62 -3.55 -4.90
N ARG A 308 -3.91 -3.85 -5.03
CA ARG A 308 -4.63 -3.88 -6.30
C ARG A 308 -5.64 -2.74 -6.34
N TYR A 309 -5.60 -1.94 -7.40
CA TYR A 309 -6.54 -0.85 -7.61
C TYR A 309 -7.71 -1.31 -8.47
N SER A 310 -8.92 -1.09 -7.96
CA SER A 310 -10.17 -1.32 -8.69
C SER A 310 -10.66 -0.01 -9.30
N GLN A 311 -10.62 0.08 -10.62
CA GLN A 311 -11.03 1.29 -11.35
C GLN A 311 -12.54 1.58 -11.22
N THR A 312 -13.37 0.54 -11.00
CA THR A 312 -14.83 0.69 -10.90
C THR A 312 -15.27 1.24 -9.55
N SER A 313 -14.58 0.85 -8.47
CA SER A 313 -14.91 1.28 -7.11
C SER A 313 -14.01 2.39 -6.59
N ASP A 314 -12.90 2.70 -7.28
CA ASP A 314 -11.88 3.66 -6.85
C ASP A 314 -11.28 3.34 -5.47
N ILE A 315 -11.12 2.03 -5.19
CA ILE A 315 -10.66 1.48 -3.91
C ILE A 315 -9.47 0.56 -4.15
N TRP A 316 -8.57 0.52 -3.16
CA TRP A 316 -7.44 -0.38 -3.13
C TRP A 316 -7.71 -1.59 -2.25
N GLU A 317 -7.34 -2.76 -2.75
CA GLU A 317 -7.37 -4.02 -2.03
C GLU A 317 -5.96 -4.44 -1.62
N GLU A 318 -5.82 -4.92 -0.39
CA GLU A 318 -4.55 -5.38 0.15
C GLU A 318 -4.22 -6.80 -0.30
N LEU A 319 -3.10 -6.99 -1.00
CA LEU A 319 -2.65 -8.32 -1.41
C LEU A 319 -1.47 -8.84 -0.59
N TYR A 320 -0.88 -8.06 0.30
CA TYR A 320 0.41 -8.37 0.95
C TYR A 320 0.35 -9.26 2.19
N LYS A 321 -0.84 -9.65 2.66
CA LYS A 321 -1.00 -10.45 3.88
C LYS A 321 -0.25 -11.78 3.73
N GLY A 322 0.69 -12.04 4.64
CA GLY A 322 1.55 -13.25 4.64
C GLY A 322 3.00 -13.03 4.21
N MET A 323 3.38 -11.84 3.71
CA MET A 323 4.80 -11.53 3.44
C MET A 323 5.57 -11.12 4.69
N LEU A 324 6.84 -11.53 4.77
CA LEU A 324 7.77 -11.22 5.88
C LEU A 324 8.44 -9.84 5.75
N SER A 325 8.29 -9.18 4.61
CA SER A 325 8.81 -7.84 4.32
C SER A 325 7.71 -6.98 3.69
N PRO A 326 7.28 -5.89 4.34
CA PRO A 326 6.28 -4.99 3.76
C PRO A 326 6.86 -4.10 2.66
N GLU A 327 8.18 -3.90 2.63
CA GLU A 327 8.83 -3.06 1.63
C GLU A 327 9.03 -3.81 0.31
N ILE A 328 8.28 -3.40 -0.72
CA ILE A 328 8.44 -3.89 -2.09
C ILE A 328 9.09 -2.81 -2.94
N HIS A 329 10.03 -3.20 -3.78
CA HIS A 329 10.72 -2.32 -4.72
C HIS A 329 10.12 -2.41 -6.12
N PHE A 330 9.78 -3.62 -6.56
CA PHE A 330 9.36 -3.89 -7.94
C PHE A 330 8.34 -5.03 -8.00
N LEU A 331 7.50 -5.01 -9.03
CA LEU A 331 6.52 -6.06 -9.32
C LEU A 331 6.66 -6.53 -10.77
N ALA A 332 6.56 -7.83 -10.97
CA ALA A 332 6.48 -8.42 -12.30
C ALA A 332 5.34 -9.44 -12.36
N LEU A 333 4.67 -9.53 -13.51
CA LEU A 333 3.60 -10.48 -13.74
C LEU A 333 4.01 -11.45 -14.84
N SER A 334 3.79 -12.73 -14.56
CA SER A 334 3.91 -13.81 -15.53
C SER A 334 2.66 -13.87 -16.41
N ASN A 335 2.84 -14.18 -17.70
CA ASN A 335 1.72 -14.51 -18.59
C ASN A 335 1.06 -15.85 -18.22
N VAL A 336 -0.16 -16.08 -18.74
CA VAL A 336 -0.99 -17.25 -18.41
C VAL A 336 -0.29 -18.53 -18.85
N ASN A 337 -0.01 -19.42 -17.90
CA ASN A 337 0.16 -20.83 -18.21
C ASN A 337 -1.24 -21.43 -18.38
N HIS A 338 -1.48 -22.15 -19.50
CA HIS A 338 -2.80 -22.70 -19.86
C HIS A 338 -3.52 -23.49 -18.75
N ASP A 339 -2.81 -23.94 -17.71
CA ASP A 339 -3.35 -24.71 -16.57
C ASP A 339 -3.17 -24.07 -15.17
N LYS A 340 -2.42 -22.95 -14.99
CA LYS A 340 -1.96 -22.49 -13.65
C LYS A 340 -2.27 -21.04 -13.25
N GLY A 341 -3.10 -20.32 -14.00
CA GLY A 341 -3.34 -18.89 -13.72
C GLY A 341 -2.09 -18.03 -13.96
N LYS A 342 -2.09 -16.77 -13.50
CA LYS A 342 -0.92 -15.88 -13.59
C LYS A 342 -0.17 -15.84 -12.28
N THR A 343 1.16 -15.72 -12.34
CA THR A 343 2.00 -15.59 -11.14
C THR A 343 2.46 -14.14 -10.99
N LEU A 344 2.23 -13.55 -9.83
CA LEU A 344 2.74 -12.25 -9.43
C LEU A 344 4.04 -12.43 -8.65
N TRP A 345 5.05 -11.65 -9.02
CA TRP A 345 6.37 -11.65 -8.43
C TRP A 345 6.64 -10.31 -7.75
N ALA A 346 7.17 -10.36 -6.53
CA ALA A 346 7.52 -9.17 -5.75
C ALA A 346 9.00 -9.19 -5.35
N ALA A 347 9.71 -8.13 -5.74
CA ALA A 347 11.06 -7.84 -5.28
C ALA A 347 10.99 -7.10 -3.94
N THR A 348 11.61 -7.64 -2.90
CA THR A 348 11.65 -7.00 -1.58
C THR A 348 13.09 -6.84 -1.10
N ARG A 349 13.26 -6.06 -0.05
CA ARG A 349 14.56 -5.93 0.62
C ARG A 349 15.07 -7.25 1.21
N LYS A 350 14.18 -8.15 1.64
CA LYS A 350 14.57 -9.43 2.26
C LYS A 350 14.69 -10.59 1.27
N GLY A 351 14.21 -10.42 0.03
CA GLY A 351 14.20 -11.49 -0.96
C GLY A 351 13.12 -11.34 -2.02
N VAL A 352 12.82 -12.44 -2.70
CA VAL A 352 11.84 -12.54 -3.77
C VAL A 352 10.66 -13.37 -3.29
N TYR A 353 9.45 -12.85 -3.49
CA TYR A 353 8.22 -13.56 -3.20
C TYR A 353 7.43 -13.78 -4.49
N ARG A 354 6.75 -14.93 -4.57
CA ARG A 354 5.81 -15.21 -5.64
C ARG A 354 4.43 -15.57 -5.09
N ALA A 355 3.41 -15.22 -5.85
CA ALA A 355 2.01 -15.46 -5.51
C ALA A 355 1.25 -15.89 -6.78
N GLU A 356 0.50 -16.98 -6.69
CA GLU A 356 -0.40 -17.39 -7.76
C GLU A 356 -1.70 -16.60 -7.65
N LEU A 357 -2.09 -15.94 -8.75
CA LEU A 357 -3.36 -15.22 -8.86
C LEU A 357 -4.43 -16.19 -9.39
N PRO A 358 -5.48 -16.47 -8.60
CA PRO A 358 -6.58 -17.31 -9.08
C PRO A 358 -7.23 -16.69 -10.33
N VAL A 359 -7.68 -17.53 -11.27
CA VAL A 359 -8.24 -17.10 -12.57
C VAL A 359 -9.41 -16.12 -12.42
N GLN A 360 -10.13 -16.18 -11.30
CA GLN A 360 -11.23 -15.26 -10.97
C GLN A 360 -10.76 -13.81 -10.75
N PHE A 361 -9.50 -13.60 -10.32
CA PHE A 361 -8.90 -12.27 -10.17
C PHE A 361 -8.46 -11.66 -11.51
N LEU A 362 -8.44 -12.45 -12.60
CA LEU A 362 -8.00 -12.04 -13.93
C LEU A 362 -9.15 -11.53 -14.81
N ASN A 363 -10.38 -12.02 -14.60
CA ASN A 363 -11.51 -11.73 -15.48
C ASN A 363 -12.29 -10.45 -15.15
N GLY A 364 -11.86 -9.64 -14.17
CA GLY A 364 -12.55 -8.41 -13.75
C GLY A 364 -13.97 -8.61 -13.20
N SER A 365 -14.53 -9.82 -13.33
CA SER A 365 -15.80 -10.22 -12.77
C SER A 365 -15.58 -10.79 -11.38
N PHE A 366 -15.96 -10.01 -10.37
CA PHE A 366 -16.45 -10.59 -9.13
C PHE A 366 -17.54 -11.61 -9.50
N VAL A 367 -17.23 -12.91 -9.45
CA VAL A 367 -18.28 -13.93 -9.36
C VAL A 367 -18.84 -13.80 -7.96
N ARG A 368 -19.83 -12.92 -7.84
CA ARG A 368 -20.84 -13.02 -6.81
C ARG A 368 -21.55 -14.35 -7.07
N ASN A 369 -21.31 -15.34 -6.24
CA ASN A 369 -22.35 -16.34 -6.01
C ASN A 369 -23.50 -15.60 -5.31
N GLY A 370 -24.41 -15.09 -6.13
CA GLY A 370 -25.51 -14.22 -5.73
C GLY A 370 -26.21 -13.74 -6.98
N THR A 371 -27.17 -14.54 -7.44
CA THR A 371 -28.12 -14.25 -8.52
C THR A 371 -28.65 -12.81 -8.45
N GLY A 372 -28.63 -12.10 -9.59
CA GLY A 372 -29.36 -10.84 -9.76
C GLY A 372 -28.56 -9.74 -10.46
N SER A 373 -28.55 -9.76 -11.78
CA SER A 373 -28.12 -8.66 -12.65
C SER A 373 -29.18 -7.55 -12.66
N GLY A 374 -28.92 -6.42 -12.00
CA GLY A 374 -29.83 -5.27 -12.01
C GLY A 374 -29.51 -4.05 -11.14
N GLU A 375 -28.36 -3.98 -10.44
CA GLU A 375 -28.17 -3.01 -9.34
C GLU A 375 -26.91 -2.11 -9.45
N GLN A 376 -26.43 -1.79 -10.64
CA GLN A 376 -25.19 -0.97 -10.75
C GLN A 376 -25.41 0.54 -10.50
N ASN A 377 -26.65 1.04 -10.51
CA ASN A 377 -26.97 2.43 -10.13
C ASN A 377 -27.69 2.58 -8.78
N VAL A 378 -28.04 1.46 -8.13
CA VAL A 378 -28.90 1.44 -6.94
C VAL A 378 -28.08 1.46 -5.64
N ARG A 379 -26.79 1.04 -5.66
CA ARG A 379 -26.03 0.83 -4.41
C ARG A 379 -25.44 2.07 -3.73
N LYS A 380 -25.13 3.17 -4.42
CA LYS A 380 -24.65 4.39 -3.71
C LYS A 380 -25.78 5.07 -2.93
N GLN A 381 -26.97 5.15 -3.53
CA GLN A 381 -28.16 5.69 -2.86
C GLN A 381 -28.70 4.74 -1.79
N ASP A 382 -28.67 3.42 -2.03
CA ASP A 382 -29.10 2.44 -1.02
C ASP A 382 -28.12 2.28 0.16
N MET A 383 -26.80 2.44 -0.04
CA MET A 383 -25.87 2.41 1.11
C MET A 383 -25.95 3.68 1.95
N LEU A 384 -26.29 4.83 1.34
CA LEU A 384 -26.54 6.07 2.09
C LEU A 384 -27.90 6.07 2.80
N SER A 385 -28.90 5.35 2.28
CA SER A 385 -30.22 5.22 2.91
C SER A 385 -30.17 4.42 4.21
N ILE A 386 -29.17 3.55 4.42
CA ILE A 386 -28.92 2.88 5.71
C ILE A 386 -28.66 3.90 6.83
N PHE A 387 -27.96 4.98 6.51
CA PHE A 387 -27.65 6.04 7.46
C PHE A 387 -28.74 7.11 7.58
N SER A 388 -29.86 6.98 6.85
CA SER A 388 -30.95 7.97 6.87
C SER A 388 -31.64 8.09 8.23
N HIS A 389 -31.57 7.04 9.05
CA HIS A 389 -32.14 7.00 10.40
C HIS A 389 -31.16 7.50 11.47
N GLU A 390 -29.91 7.80 11.09
CA GLU A 390 -28.91 8.32 12.02
C GLU A 390 -28.92 9.85 12.05
N PRO A 391 -28.70 10.46 13.23
CA PRO A 391 -28.52 11.90 13.30
C PRO A 391 -27.27 12.34 12.52
N THR A 392 -27.37 13.52 11.91
CA THR A 392 -26.25 14.13 11.18
C THR A 392 -25.14 14.53 12.15
N ILE A 393 -23.88 14.60 11.67
CA ILE A 393 -22.76 15.05 12.50
C ILE A 393 -23.01 16.45 13.11
N GLY A 394 -23.73 17.32 12.40
CA GLY A 394 -24.14 18.64 12.92
C GLY A 394 -25.00 18.53 14.18
N GLU A 395 -26.04 17.70 14.14
CA GLU A 395 -26.94 17.47 15.28
C GLU A 395 -26.21 16.80 16.46
N VAL A 396 -25.29 15.86 16.19
CA VAL A 396 -24.49 15.20 17.23
C VAL A 396 -23.52 16.19 17.88
N ARG A 397 -22.88 17.06 17.09
CA ARG A 397 -22.01 18.14 17.60
C ARG A 397 -22.80 19.15 18.43
N GLU A 398 -24.00 19.53 18.00
CA GLU A 398 -24.87 20.43 18.75
C GLU A 398 -25.32 19.81 20.08
N ALA A 399 -25.70 18.53 20.08
CA ALA A 399 -26.03 17.80 21.30
C ALA A 399 -24.83 17.70 22.25
N ALA A 400 -23.61 17.50 21.72
CA ALA A 400 -22.39 17.51 22.52
C ALA A 400 -22.10 18.89 23.14
N ILE A 401 -22.32 19.97 22.37
CA ILE A 401 -22.19 21.35 22.87
C ILE A 401 -23.22 21.61 23.98
N GLN A 402 -24.50 21.28 23.76
CA GLN A 402 -25.55 21.44 24.78
C GLN A 402 -25.25 20.61 26.03
N TYR A 403 -24.73 19.39 25.87
CA TYR A 403 -24.34 18.55 27.01
C TYR A 403 -23.13 19.12 27.77
N ALA A 404 -22.16 19.70 27.06
CA ALA A 404 -20.98 20.35 27.64
C ALA A 404 -21.31 21.70 28.31
N GLU A 405 -22.30 22.43 27.80
CA GLU A 405 -22.78 23.70 28.36
C GLU A 405 -23.59 23.50 29.66
N VAL A 406 -24.21 22.33 29.85
CA VAL A 406 -25.05 22.03 31.00
C VAL A 406 -24.23 21.47 32.17
N GLN A 407 -23.89 22.39 33.08
CA GLN A 407 -23.48 22.24 34.49
C GLN A 407 -21.97 22.38 34.82
N PRO A 408 -21.53 23.55 35.36
CA PRO A 408 -20.18 23.71 35.94
C PRO A 408 -19.89 22.76 37.12
N GLU A 409 -20.93 22.24 37.78
CA GLU A 409 -20.80 21.25 38.86
C GLU A 409 -20.31 19.88 38.37
N LYS A 410 -20.63 19.49 37.12
CA LYS A 410 -20.14 18.24 36.51
C LYS A 410 -18.65 18.30 36.23
N ILE A 411 -18.12 19.45 35.77
CA ILE A 411 -16.68 19.66 35.58
C ILE A 411 -15.95 19.52 36.91
N LEU A 412 -16.50 20.07 38.00
CA LEU A 412 -15.98 19.90 39.36
C LEU A 412 -16.01 18.43 39.83
N LYS A 413 -17.05 17.68 39.47
CA LYS A 413 -17.20 16.26 39.82
C LYS A 413 -16.29 15.35 38.99
N TRP A 414 -16.16 15.62 37.69
CA TRP A 414 -15.20 14.98 36.78
C TRP A 414 -13.77 15.27 37.19
N ARG A 415 -13.44 16.51 37.57
CA ARG A 415 -12.10 16.87 38.08
C ARG A 415 -11.81 16.28 39.45
N LYS A 416 -12.80 16.19 40.34
CA LYS A 416 -12.65 15.41 41.60
C LYS A 416 -12.45 13.93 41.33
N ALA A 417 -13.10 13.36 40.31
CA ALA A 417 -12.91 11.97 39.92
C ALA A 417 -11.55 11.75 39.23
N ALA A 418 -11.11 12.68 38.38
CA ALA A 418 -9.82 12.68 37.71
C ALA A 418 -8.67 12.86 38.70
N ALA A 419 -8.76 13.82 39.63
CA ALA A 419 -7.78 13.99 40.71
C ALA A 419 -7.70 12.78 41.66
N ARG A 420 -8.83 12.09 41.89
CA ARG A 420 -8.84 10.81 42.62
C ARG A 420 -8.23 9.66 41.81
N ARG A 421 -8.41 9.64 40.48
CA ARG A 421 -7.75 8.67 39.59
C ARG A 421 -6.26 8.94 39.47
N ALA A 422 -5.83 10.20 39.36
CA ALA A 422 -4.42 10.58 39.29
C ALA A 422 -3.63 10.24 40.57
N TRP A 423 -4.34 10.01 41.69
CA TRP A 423 -3.75 9.47 42.93
C TRP A 423 -3.44 7.97 42.86
N LEU A 424 -4.06 7.24 41.94
CA LEU A 424 -3.82 5.82 41.70
C LEU A 424 -2.99 5.68 40.43
N PRO A 425 -1.76 5.14 40.50
CA PRO A 425 -0.99 4.88 39.28
C PRO A 425 -1.75 3.91 38.38
N ASP A 426 -1.69 4.13 37.08
CA ASP A 426 -2.13 3.11 36.13
C ASP A 426 -1.12 1.96 36.16
N VAL A 427 -1.56 0.78 36.58
CA VAL A 427 -0.71 -0.40 36.78
C VAL A 427 -0.76 -1.25 35.52
N LYS A 428 0.26 -1.14 34.68
CA LYS A 428 0.38 -1.99 33.49
C LYS A 428 1.29 -3.17 33.80
N VAL A 429 0.72 -4.36 33.82
CA VAL A 429 1.47 -5.62 33.93
C VAL A 429 1.63 -6.19 32.54
N ALA A 430 2.86 -6.17 32.01
CA ALA A 430 3.18 -6.75 30.72
C ALA A 430 3.99 -8.05 30.91
N TYR A 431 3.53 -9.12 30.27
CA TYR A 431 4.27 -10.37 30.12
C TYR A 431 4.71 -10.51 28.66
N GLY A 432 5.98 -10.21 28.39
CA GLY A 432 6.52 -10.16 27.03
C GLY A 432 7.51 -11.28 26.74
N LYS A 433 7.20 -12.14 25.77
CA LYS A 433 8.23 -12.71 24.90
C LYS A 433 8.61 -11.61 23.90
N ASN A 434 9.87 -11.17 23.95
CA ASN A 434 10.47 -10.16 23.09
C ASN A 434 9.93 -8.72 23.28
N LYS A 435 10.68 -7.92 24.05
CA LYS A 435 10.75 -6.48 23.81
C LYS A 435 12.12 -6.16 23.23
N ASP A 436 12.11 -5.64 22.01
CA ASP A 436 13.23 -4.91 21.44
C ASP A 436 13.47 -3.66 22.28
N TRP A 437 14.71 -3.45 22.72
CA TRP A 437 15.13 -2.37 23.61
C TRP A 437 15.28 -1.01 22.90
N GLN A 438 14.81 -0.87 21.65
CA GLN A 438 15.09 0.29 20.79
C GLN A 438 13.90 1.24 20.57
N SER A 439 12.85 1.20 21.37
CA SER A 439 11.79 2.22 21.33
C SER A 439 11.58 2.90 22.68
N SER A 440 12.50 3.79 23.06
CA SER A 440 12.16 4.91 23.92
C SER A 440 13.07 6.10 23.64
N THR A 441 12.40 7.19 23.29
CA THR A 441 12.84 8.53 22.98
C THR A 441 13.56 9.21 24.16
N TYR A 442 14.63 9.96 23.83
CA TYR A 442 15.32 11.03 24.59
C TYR A 442 15.91 10.74 25.99
N PHE A 443 17.25 10.73 26.06
CA PHE A 443 18.01 11.27 27.20
C PHE A 443 19.21 12.07 26.69
N TYR A 444 19.26 13.37 27.01
CA TYR A 444 20.49 14.14 26.97
C TYR A 444 21.27 13.84 28.25
N SER A 445 22.53 13.44 28.11
CA SER A 445 23.50 13.47 29.21
C SER A 445 24.82 13.99 28.68
N THR A 446 25.25 15.10 29.26
CA THR A 446 26.52 15.78 29.04
C THR A 446 27.68 14.98 29.61
N SER A 447 28.79 15.00 28.86
CA SER A 447 30.18 14.76 29.29
C SER A 447 30.59 13.39 29.87
N SER A 448 31.46 12.75 29.09
CA SER A 448 32.61 11.92 29.49
C SER A 448 32.36 10.70 30.36
N GLU A 449 32.02 9.58 29.72
CA GLU A 449 32.57 8.27 30.09
C GLU A 449 32.42 7.29 28.91
N LYS A 450 33.56 6.72 28.47
CA LYS A 450 33.61 5.65 27.46
C LYS A 450 33.26 4.33 28.14
N TYR A 451 32.14 3.72 27.81
CA TYR A 451 31.90 2.32 28.15
C TYR A 451 32.29 1.41 26.99
N LYS A 452 32.95 0.31 27.37
CA LYS A 452 33.55 -0.72 26.52
C LYS A 452 32.49 -1.68 25.98
N ASP A 453 32.83 -2.25 24.84
CA ASP A 453 32.01 -3.01 23.88
C ASP A 453 31.66 -4.46 24.31
N ASP A 454 31.74 -4.81 25.60
CA ASP A 454 31.69 -6.22 26.04
C ASP A 454 30.65 -6.42 27.15
N ASP A 455 29.36 -6.52 26.80
CA ASP A 455 28.36 -7.31 27.54
C ASP A 455 27.00 -7.33 26.80
N VAL A 456 26.96 -8.01 25.64
CA VAL A 456 25.69 -8.41 25.01
C VAL A 456 25.55 -9.93 25.10
N THR A 457 25.31 -10.41 26.32
CA THR A 457 24.83 -11.78 26.53
C THR A 457 23.41 -11.90 25.96
N LYS A 458 23.25 -12.76 24.94
CA LYS A 458 21.95 -13.25 24.45
C LYS A 458 21.23 -14.04 25.56
N GLY A 459 20.57 -13.35 26.48
CA GLY A 459 19.62 -13.92 27.43
C GLY A 459 18.20 -13.86 26.85
N LYS A 460 17.59 -15.02 26.59
CA LYS A 460 16.13 -15.11 26.36
C LYS A 460 15.43 -14.99 27.71
N ASP A 461 15.31 -13.78 28.23
CA ASP A 461 14.66 -13.57 29.51
C ASP A 461 13.15 -13.34 29.32
N LYS A 462 12.37 -14.32 29.79
CA LYS A 462 10.93 -14.17 30.00
C LYS A 462 10.73 -13.30 31.24
N ALA A 463 10.82 -11.99 31.08
CA ALA A 463 10.63 -11.05 32.18
C ALA A 463 9.17 -10.57 32.22
N TRP A 464 8.62 -10.55 33.43
CA TRP A 464 7.43 -9.78 33.75
C TRP A 464 7.88 -8.35 34.06
N SER A 465 7.21 -7.35 33.51
CA SER A 465 7.46 -5.94 33.86
C SER A 465 6.16 -5.32 34.37
N ILE A 466 6.23 -4.67 35.53
CA ILE A 466 5.16 -3.85 36.09
C ILE A 466 5.60 -2.41 35.93
N SER A 467 4.87 -1.61 35.15
CA SER A 467 5.07 -0.16 35.05
C SER A 467 3.93 0.57 35.75
N LEU A 468 4.29 1.60 36.50
CA LEU A 468 3.38 2.50 37.21
C LEU A 468 3.54 3.89 36.59
N ASP A 469 2.50 4.38 35.93
CA ASP A 469 2.49 5.72 35.32
C ASP A 469 1.59 6.67 36.13
N TRP A 470 2.06 7.90 36.37
CA TRP A 470 1.28 8.98 37.00
C TRP A 470 1.23 10.20 36.08
N GLU A 471 0.03 10.71 35.80
CA GLU A 471 -0.15 11.99 35.12
C GLU A 471 -0.20 13.13 36.16
N LEU A 472 0.97 13.64 36.54
CA LEU A 472 1.14 14.67 37.58
C LEU A 472 0.59 16.06 37.18
N GLY A 473 0.28 16.28 35.90
CA GLY A 473 -0.28 17.54 35.38
C GLY A 473 -1.65 17.87 36.00
N ASP A 474 -2.43 16.87 36.36
CA ASP A 474 -3.75 17.02 36.99
C ASP A 474 -3.68 17.25 38.52
N LEU A 475 -2.51 17.03 39.13
CA LEU A 475 -2.32 17.14 40.58
C LEU A 475 -1.94 18.55 41.04
N ILE A 476 -1.31 19.33 40.16
CA ILE A 476 -0.75 20.65 40.47
C ILE A 476 -1.72 21.73 39.94
N TRP A 477 -2.84 21.94 40.61
CA TRP A 477 -3.74 23.04 40.28
C TRP A 477 -3.51 24.26 41.16
N ASN A 478 -3.29 25.42 40.53
CA ASN A 478 -3.16 26.71 41.18
C ASN A 478 -4.53 27.40 41.29
N SER A 479 -4.96 27.72 42.51
CA SER A 479 -6.24 28.41 42.79
C SER A 479 -6.32 29.85 42.27
N ALA A 480 -5.25 30.40 41.71
CA ALA A 480 -5.21 31.72 41.09
C ALA A 480 -5.74 31.75 39.64
N GLN A 481 -6.04 30.62 39.01
CA GLN A 481 -6.66 30.52 37.66
C GLN A 481 -8.19 30.76 37.68
N THR A 482 -8.64 31.76 38.45
CA THR A 482 -10.05 32.16 38.55
C THR A 482 -10.37 33.46 37.81
N SER A 483 -9.49 33.95 36.92
CA SER A 483 -9.83 35.08 36.06
C SER A 483 -10.88 34.65 35.02
N ILE A 484 -11.87 35.51 34.78
CA ILE A 484 -12.97 35.27 33.83
C ILE A 484 -12.44 34.90 32.44
N ASP A 485 -11.28 35.45 32.06
CA ASP A 485 -10.61 35.25 30.77
C ASP A 485 -9.93 33.87 30.62
N THR A 486 -9.56 33.22 31.73
CA THR A 486 -9.06 31.83 31.70
C THR A 486 -10.20 30.82 31.72
N ARG A 487 -11.34 31.15 32.35
CA ARG A 487 -12.56 30.33 32.27
C ARG A 487 -13.12 30.29 30.85
N SER A 488 -13.17 31.42 30.15
CA SER A 488 -13.61 31.46 28.75
C SER A 488 -12.69 30.64 27.84
N ARG A 489 -11.37 30.84 27.94
CA ARG A 489 -10.37 30.05 27.18
C ARG A 489 -10.46 28.55 27.43
N LEU A 490 -10.64 28.14 28.69
CA LEU A 490 -10.67 26.74 29.06
C LEU A 490 -11.99 26.06 28.67
N VAL A 491 -13.10 26.81 28.63
CA VAL A 491 -14.37 26.35 28.06
C VAL A 491 -14.28 26.20 26.54
N VAL A 492 -13.57 27.10 25.84
CA VAL A 492 -13.34 27.00 24.39
C VAL A 492 -12.48 25.79 24.05
N GLN A 493 -11.35 25.58 24.74
CA GLN A 493 -10.49 24.42 24.53
C GLN A 493 -11.23 23.10 24.78
N LEU A 494 -11.97 23.01 25.90
CA LEU A 494 -12.73 21.81 26.22
C LEU A 494 -13.86 21.55 25.20
N ARG A 495 -14.44 22.60 24.62
CA ARG A 495 -15.41 22.48 23.53
C ARG A 495 -14.74 21.91 22.28
N ASP A 496 -13.57 22.41 21.89
CA ASP A 496 -12.86 21.94 20.70
C ASP A 496 -12.42 20.49 20.85
N ASP A 497 -11.92 20.10 22.03
CA ASP A 497 -11.53 18.72 22.33
C ASP A 497 -12.73 17.75 22.29
N VAL A 498 -13.86 18.14 22.90
CA VAL A 498 -15.09 17.34 22.87
C VAL A 498 -15.60 17.21 21.43
N LEU A 499 -15.57 18.28 20.64
CA LEU A 499 -16.00 18.25 19.25
C LEU A 499 -15.09 17.38 18.38
N ALA A 500 -13.78 17.43 18.59
CA ALA A 500 -12.82 16.59 17.87
C ALA A 500 -13.04 15.10 18.17
N GLU A 501 -13.21 14.74 19.44
CA GLU A 501 -13.41 13.35 19.84
C GLU A 501 -14.77 12.80 19.39
N VAL A 502 -15.84 13.60 19.49
CA VAL A 502 -17.17 13.24 18.94
C VAL A 502 -17.10 13.00 17.44
N THR A 503 -16.37 13.86 16.71
CA THR A 503 -16.20 13.72 15.25
C THR A 503 -15.44 12.44 14.92
N ARG A 504 -14.36 12.15 15.66
CA ARG A 504 -13.57 10.92 15.48
C ARG A 504 -14.43 9.67 15.71
N LEU A 505 -15.10 9.57 16.86
CA LEU A 505 -15.93 8.42 17.21
C LEU A 505 -17.09 8.21 16.23
N TYR A 506 -17.71 9.29 15.76
CA TYR A 506 -18.82 9.23 14.79
C TYR A 506 -18.38 8.60 13.46
N PHE A 507 -17.25 9.05 12.91
CA PHE A 507 -16.74 8.51 11.64
C PHE A 507 -16.10 7.13 11.79
N GLU A 508 -15.49 6.82 12.93
CA GLU A 508 -14.98 5.47 13.22
C GLU A 508 -16.13 4.46 13.25
N ARG A 509 -17.24 4.79 13.92
CA ARG A 509 -18.45 3.97 13.97
C ARG A 509 -19.06 3.76 12.58
N ARG A 510 -19.18 4.83 11.77
CA ARG A 510 -19.71 4.72 10.41
C ARG A 510 -18.83 3.87 9.51
N ARG A 511 -17.51 4.00 9.61
CA ARG A 511 -16.58 3.20 8.83
C ARG A 511 -16.69 1.72 9.17
N LEU A 512 -16.77 1.39 10.47
CA LEU A 512 -16.97 0.01 10.92
C LEU A 512 -18.30 -0.59 10.41
N MET A 513 -19.39 0.19 10.41
CA MET A 513 -20.66 -0.29 9.84
C MET A 513 -20.59 -0.53 8.34
N VAL A 514 -19.95 0.37 7.60
CA VAL A 514 -19.71 0.18 6.16
C VAL A 514 -18.87 -1.07 5.92
N GLU A 515 -17.84 -1.30 6.74
CA GLU A 515 -17.00 -2.49 6.67
C GLU A 515 -17.78 -3.78 6.93
N MET A 516 -18.63 -3.81 7.98
CA MET A 516 -19.50 -4.96 8.29
C MET A 516 -20.51 -5.27 7.18
N LEU A 517 -21.00 -4.25 6.46
CA LEU A 517 -21.95 -4.40 5.36
C LEU A 517 -21.30 -4.86 4.05
N ILE A 518 -20.11 -4.33 3.75
CA ILE A 518 -19.38 -4.65 2.51
C ILE A 518 -18.69 -6.01 2.62
N SER A 519 -18.18 -6.33 3.81
CA SER A 519 -17.45 -7.57 4.10
C SER A 519 -17.99 -8.22 5.38
N PRO A 520 -19.18 -8.86 5.33
CA PRO A 520 -19.69 -9.60 6.48
C PRO A 520 -18.68 -10.69 6.85
N SER A 521 -18.21 -10.68 8.08
CA SER A 521 -17.26 -11.66 8.60
C SER A 521 -17.87 -13.06 8.55
N GLU A 522 -17.20 -14.00 7.87
CA GLU A 522 -17.66 -15.40 7.75
C GLU A 522 -17.59 -16.16 9.09
N GLY A 523 -16.78 -15.67 10.04
CA GLY A 523 -16.64 -16.22 11.38
C GLY A 523 -17.58 -15.56 12.39
N ILE A 524 -18.27 -16.38 13.21
CA ILE A 524 -19.14 -15.91 14.30
C ILE A 524 -18.35 -15.06 15.31
N ALA A 525 -17.08 -15.42 15.59
CA ALA A 525 -16.24 -14.69 16.54
C ALA A 525 -15.94 -13.25 16.06
N ASP A 526 -15.51 -13.10 14.82
CA ASP A 526 -15.20 -11.79 14.21
C ASP A 526 -16.47 -10.92 14.08
N SER A 527 -17.62 -11.54 13.80
CA SER A 527 -18.91 -10.83 13.76
C SER A 527 -19.28 -10.26 15.13
N ILE A 528 -19.07 -11.05 16.20
CA ILE A 528 -19.33 -10.62 17.57
C ILE A 528 -18.36 -9.51 17.97
N GLU A 529 -17.08 -9.62 17.60
CA GLU A 529 -16.08 -8.59 17.90
C GLU A 529 -16.42 -7.25 17.23
N ASN A 530 -16.80 -7.28 15.95
CA ASN A 530 -17.24 -6.09 15.22
C ASN A 530 -18.51 -5.48 15.82
N GLU A 531 -19.48 -6.31 16.23
CA GLU A 531 -20.69 -5.85 16.90
C GLU A 531 -20.38 -5.22 18.28
N LEU A 532 -19.50 -5.84 19.08
CA LEU A 532 -19.06 -5.30 20.36
C LEU A 532 -18.32 -3.97 20.19
N ARG A 533 -17.46 -3.86 19.17
CA ARG A 533 -16.76 -2.60 18.86
C ARG A 533 -17.74 -1.51 18.42
N LEU A 534 -18.78 -1.87 17.67
CA LEU A 534 -19.83 -0.92 17.30
C LEU A 534 -20.60 -0.40 18.53
N GLN A 535 -20.90 -1.30 19.49
CA GLN A 535 -21.53 -0.94 20.76
C GLN A 535 -20.61 -0.05 21.62
N GLU A 536 -19.31 -0.35 21.67
CA GLU A 536 -18.31 0.46 22.38
C GLU A 536 -18.25 1.89 21.83
N LEU A 537 -18.18 2.05 20.51
CA LEU A 537 -18.16 3.37 19.86
C LEU A 537 -19.46 4.15 20.09
N THR A 538 -20.60 3.44 20.08
CA THR A 538 -21.91 4.04 20.39
C THR A 538 -21.97 4.52 21.84
N ALA A 539 -21.46 3.73 22.80
CA ALA A 539 -21.37 4.12 24.19
C ALA A 539 -20.44 5.33 24.41
N GLY A 540 -19.33 5.41 23.66
CA GLY A 540 -18.42 6.56 23.67
C GLY A 540 -19.10 7.85 23.20
N LEU A 541 -19.87 7.78 22.11
CA LEU A 541 -20.67 8.92 21.63
C LEU A 541 -21.75 9.34 22.64
N ASP A 542 -22.45 8.40 23.26
CA ASP A 542 -23.46 8.70 24.27
C ASP A 542 -22.88 9.33 25.54
N ALA A 543 -21.65 8.96 25.92
CA ALA A 543 -20.95 9.55 27.05
C ALA A 543 -20.67 11.05 26.85
N LEU A 544 -20.43 11.46 25.60
CA LEU A 544 -20.15 12.84 25.20
C LEU A 544 -21.41 13.64 24.80
N THR A 545 -22.53 12.96 24.51
CA THR A 545 -23.78 13.59 24.03
C THR A 545 -24.96 13.43 24.98
N GLY A 546 -24.77 12.85 26.17
CA GLY A 546 -25.84 12.65 27.14
C GLY A 546 -26.93 11.69 26.65
N SER A 547 -26.52 10.58 26.03
CA SER A 547 -27.42 9.58 25.45
C SER A 547 -28.36 10.13 24.36
N TYR A 548 -28.01 11.25 23.73
CA TYR A 548 -28.77 11.81 22.62
C TYR A 548 -28.74 10.88 21.40
N PHE A 549 -27.56 10.35 21.09
CA PHE A 549 -27.30 9.55 19.91
C PHE A 549 -28.13 8.25 19.90
N SER A 550 -28.09 7.47 20.99
CA SER A 550 -28.90 6.25 21.11
C SER A 550 -30.41 6.51 21.17
N ARG A 551 -30.87 7.63 21.75
CA ARG A 551 -32.30 8.00 21.76
C ARG A 551 -32.83 8.25 20.36
N LYS A 552 -32.04 8.90 19.50
CA LYS A 552 -32.41 9.15 18.10
C LYS A 552 -32.43 7.86 17.28
N LEU A 553 -31.47 6.96 17.49
CA LEU A 553 -31.47 5.63 16.86
C LEU A 553 -32.71 4.82 17.24
N GLY A 554 -33.12 4.81 18.52
CA GLY A 554 -34.30 4.09 18.99
C GLY A 554 -35.65 4.66 18.54
N GLN A 555 -35.71 5.95 18.17
CA GLN A 555 -36.91 6.57 17.59
C GLN A 555 -37.10 6.24 16.10
N GLY A 556 -36.02 5.90 15.38
CA GLY A 556 -36.08 5.47 13.98
C GLY A 556 -36.45 4.00 13.78
N SER A 557 -36.27 3.14 14.80
CA SER A 557 -36.53 1.69 14.75
C SER A 557 -37.97 1.29 15.13
N GLY A 558 -38.96 2.13 14.82
CA GLY A 558 -40.38 1.90 15.08
C GLY A 558 -41.00 0.81 14.21
N ILE A 559 -40.46 -0.41 14.22
CA ILE A 559 -41.17 -1.60 13.77
C ILE A 559 -41.98 -2.11 14.96
N SER A 560 -43.30 -2.13 14.78
CA SER A 560 -44.30 -2.62 15.72
C SER A 560 -43.94 -3.99 16.29
N ARG A 561 -43.54 -4.03 17.57
CA ARG A 561 -43.75 -5.22 18.41
C ARG A 561 -45.26 -5.34 18.67
N GLN A 562 -46.00 -5.90 17.71
CA GLN A 562 -47.26 -6.56 18.05
C GLN A 562 -46.90 -7.82 18.84
N GLY A 563 -47.29 -7.85 20.12
CA GLY A 563 -47.20 -9.05 20.93
C GLY A 563 -48.15 -10.13 20.38
N PRO A 564 -47.83 -11.42 20.54
CA PRO A 564 -48.78 -12.47 20.21
C PRO A 564 -49.99 -12.36 21.13
N GLY A 565 -51.18 -12.20 20.52
CA GLY A 565 -52.45 -12.23 21.20
C GLY A 565 -52.64 -13.58 21.91
N THR A 566 -53.14 -13.50 23.13
CA THR A 566 -53.72 -14.63 23.84
C THR A 566 -55.21 -14.62 23.54
N GLU A 567 -55.65 -15.59 22.74
CA GLU A 567 -56.98 -16.19 22.86
C GLU A 567 -56.83 -17.56 23.52
#